data_AF-A0A9P9AI08-F1
#
_entry.id   AF-A0A9P9AI08-F1
#
_cell.length_a   1.000
_cell.length_b   1.000
_cell.length_c   1.000
_cell.angle_alpha   90.00
_cell.angle_beta   90.00
_cell.angle_gamma   90.00
#
_symmetry.space_group_name_H-M   'P 1'
#
loop_
_entity.id
_entity.type
_entity.pdbx_description
1 polymer ?
#
loop_
_entity_poly.entity_id
_entity_poly.type
_entity_poly.pdbx_seq_one_letter_code
_entity_poly.pdbx_strand_id
1 'polypeptide(L)'
;EFEYTYNPTLHPGTDLYYDVSDINDAFPRQFCDNGLALKPDRPECPLVLCLPDCQRNCSAVYNYDDDDFATHGCDSDTSLTLFLC
;
A
#
# COMPACT_ATOMS: atom_id res chain seq x y z
N GLU A 1 -0.52 -8.27 1.99
CA GLU A 1 0.47 -8.38 0.92
C GLU A 1 0.98 -6.99 0.55
N PHE A 2 2.24 -6.85 0.13
CA PHE A 2 2.73 -5.62 -0.52
C PHE A 2 2.91 -5.95 -2.00
N GLU A 3 2.21 -5.20 -2.85
CA GLU A 3 2.12 -5.46 -4.29
C GLU A 3 2.69 -4.25 -5.04
N TYR A 4 3.38 -4.51 -6.16
CA TYR A 4 3.90 -3.45 -7.01
C TYR A 4 3.98 -3.88 -8.47
N THR A 5 3.80 -2.93 -9.37
CA THR A 5 3.93 -3.10 -10.81
C THR A 5 4.70 -1.93 -11.41
N TYR A 6 5.71 -2.23 -12.21
CA TYR A 6 6.40 -1.25 -13.02
C TYR A 6 5.84 -1.26 -14.45
N ASN A 7 5.35 -0.10 -14.91
CA ASN A 7 4.83 0.09 -16.25
C ASN A 7 5.22 1.48 -16.82
N PRO A 8 6.32 1.58 -17.59
CA PRO A 8 6.84 2.84 -18.10
C PRO A 8 6.05 3.42 -19.27
N THR A 9 5.03 2.72 -19.77
CA THR A 9 4.28 3.14 -20.97
C THR A 9 2.88 3.66 -20.65
N LEU A 10 2.39 3.48 -19.42
CA LEU A 10 1.01 3.82 -19.07
C LEU A 10 0.81 5.35 -18.93
N HIS A 11 1.62 6.00 -18.10
CA HIS A 11 1.50 7.42 -17.80
C HIS A 11 2.89 8.08 -17.68
N PRO A 12 3.17 9.18 -18.43
CA PRO A 12 4.40 9.94 -18.25
C PRO A 12 4.52 10.47 -16.81
N GLY A 13 5.61 10.16 -16.13
CA GLY A 13 5.82 10.54 -14.72
C GLY A 13 5.12 9.66 -13.69
N THR A 14 4.51 8.54 -14.12
CA THR A 14 3.97 7.50 -13.23
C THR A 14 4.15 6.13 -13.86
N ASP A 15 5.30 5.55 -13.58
CA ASP A 15 5.74 4.24 -14.08
C ASP A 15 5.85 3.19 -12.97
N LEU A 16 5.67 3.56 -11.70
CA LEU A 16 5.51 2.65 -10.58
C LEU A 16 4.09 2.73 -10.01
N TYR A 17 3.46 1.58 -9.84
CA TYR A 17 2.19 1.41 -9.15
C TYR A 17 2.42 0.46 -7.98
N TYR A 18 1.83 0.77 -6.83
CA TYR A 18 1.96 -0.06 -5.64
C TYR A 18 0.75 0.07 -4.74
N ASP A 19 0.53 -0.95 -3.93
CA ASP A 19 -0.53 -1.02 -2.95
C ASP A 19 -0.16 -2.01 -1.83
N VAL A 20 -1.01 -2.04 -0.82
CA VAL A 20 -0.98 -3.07 0.22
C VAL A 20 -2.38 -3.68 0.28
N SER A 21 -2.44 -5.00 0.42
CA SER A 21 -3.69 -5.76 0.43
C SER A 21 -3.86 -6.54 1.74
N ASP A 22 -4.96 -6.28 2.44
CA ASP A 22 -5.41 -6.98 3.65
C ASP A 22 -6.33 -8.17 3.33
N ILE A 23 -6.71 -8.36 2.06
CA ILE A 23 -7.65 -9.41 1.61
C ILE A 23 -7.21 -10.81 2.10
N ASN A 24 -5.89 -11.05 2.13
CA ASN A 24 -5.29 -12.32 2.53
C ASN A 24 -4.63 -12.27 3.93
N ASP A 25 -4.93 -11.29 4.79
CA ASP A 25 -4.43 -11.25 6.18
C ASP A 25 -5.15 -12.30 7.04
N ALA A 26 -4.71 -13.54 6.91
CA ALA A 26 -5.24 -14.67 7.66
C ALA A 26 -4.65 -14.72 9.08
N PHE A 27 -5.37 -15.36 10.01
CA PHE A 27 -4.94 -15.47 11.40
C PHE A 27 -3.55 -16.14 11.54
N PRO A 28 -2.62 -15.58 12.34
CA PRO A 28 -2.74 -14.33 13.11
C PRO A 28 -2.69 -13.08 12.22
N ARG A 29 -3.67 -12.18 12.38
CA ARG A 29 -3.90 -11.01 11.53
C ARG A 29 -2.83 -9.94 11.76
N GLN A 30 -1.76 -9.99 10.98
CA GLN A 30 -0.57 -9.19 11.22
C GLN A 30 -0.85 -7.69 11.10
N PHE A 31 -1.68 -7.31 10.14
CA PHE A 31 -1.89 -5.90 9.81
C PHE A 31 -2.82 -5.21 10.78
N CYS A 32 -3.86 -5.88 11.25
CA CYS A 32 -4.74 -5.28 12.24
C CYS A 32 -4.14 -5.31 13.66
N ASP A 33 -3.31 -6.32 13.99
CA ASP A 33 -2.69 -6.44 15.32
C ASP A 33 -1.55 -5.43 15.54
N ASN A 34 -0.76 -5.16 14.50
CA ASN A 34 0.46 -4.36 14.56
C ASN A 34 0.31 -3.01 13.83
N GLY A 35 -0.53 -2.96 12.79
CA GLY A 35 -0.56 -1.84 11.86
C GLY A 35 0.57 -1.94 10.84
N LEU A 36 0.53 -1.04 9.86
CA LEU A 36 1.53 -0.96 8.82
C LEU A 36 1.72 0.47 8.32
N ALA A 37 2.91 0.75 7.81
CA ALA A 37 3.17 1.93 7.01
C ALA A 37 4.03 1.58 5.80
N LEU A 38 3.59 1.94 4.59
CA LEU A 38 4.42 1.89 3.39
C LEU A 38 4.82 3.31 3.03
N LYS A 39 6.09 3.65 3.26
CA LYS A 39 6.61 5.01 3.13
C LYS A 39 7.50 5.14 1.89
N PRO A 40 7.12 5.96 0.91
CA PRO A 40 8.02 6.45 -0.12
C PRO A 40 9.04 7.44 0.45
N ASP A 41 10.24 7.49 -0.14
CA ASP A 41 11.24 8.53 0.16
C ASP A 41 10.96 9.86 -0.57
N ARG A 42 10.09 9.83 -1.58
CA ARG A 42 9.64 11.00 -2.32
C ARG A 42 8.34 11.58 -1.75
N PRO A 43 8.30 12.90 -1.43
CA PRO A 43 7.14 13.52 -0.80
C PRO A 43 5.90 13.61 -1.71
N GLU A 44 6.08 13.56 -3.03
CA GLU A 44 4.99 13.55 -4.01
C GLU A 44 4.26 12.20 -4.09
N CYS A 45 4.86 11.14 -3.54
CA CYS A 45 4.32 9.79 -3.64
C CYS A 45 3.44 9.45 -2.42
N PRO A 46 2.27 8.80 -2.62
CA PRO A 46 1.34 8.52 -1.53
C PRO A 46 1.91 7.66 -0.39
N LEU A 47 1.65 8.06 0.86
CA LEU A 47 1.90 7.22 2.04
C LEU A 47 0.72 6.28 2.26
N VAL A 48 0.98 4.98 2.46
CA VAL A 48 -0.01 4.07 3.05
C VAL A 48 0.22 4.01 4.55
N LEU A 49 -0.82 4.26 5.35
CA LEU A 49 -0.75 4.18 6.80
C LEU A 49 -2.02 3.51 7.36
N CYS A 50 -1.82 2.42 8.08
CA CYS A 50 -2.84 1.74 8.87
C CYS A 50 -2.37 1.61 10.30
N LEU A 51 -3.13 2.19 11.23
CA LEU A 51 -2.89 1.98 12.66
C LEU A 51 -3.42 0.59 13.06
N PRO A 52 -2.85 -0.05 14.10
CA PRO A 52 -3.39 -1.31 14.63
C PRO A 52 -4.82 -1.11 15.14
N ASP A 53 -5.78 -1.71 14.44
CA ASP A 53 -7.20 -1.74 14.81
C ASP A 53 -7.93 -2.91 14.12
N CYS A 54 -8.09 -4.02 14.82
CA CYS A 54 -8.82 -5.18 14.34
C CYS A 54 -10.35 -5.03 14.25
N GLN A 55 -10.90 -3.89 14.64
CA GLN A 55 -12.32 -3.59 14.53
C GLN A 55 -12.63 -2.67 13.34
N ARG A 56 -11.61 -2.13 12.66
CA ARG A 56 -11.78 -1.14 11.61
C ARG A 56 -10.92 -1.47 10.39
N ASN A 57 -11.58 -1.57 9.24
CA ASN A 57 -10.88 -1.65 7.96
C ASN A 57 -10.00 -0.41 7.76
N CYS A 58 -8.80 -0.63 7.24
CA CYS A 58 -7.92 0.46 6.87
C CYS A 58 -8.26 0.92 5.45
N SER A 59 -8.67 2.17 5.29
CA SER A 59 -9.09 2.72 3.99
C SER A 59 -7.92 3.04 3.04
N ALA A 60 -6.69 2.71 3.41
CA ALA A 60 -5.50 2.93 2.58
C ALA A 60 -4.99 1.64 1.93
N VAL A 61 -5.69 0.52 2.13
CA VAL A 61 -5.32 -0.81 1.63
C VAL A 61 -6.53 -1.47 0.98
N TYR A 62 -6.28 -2.48 0.15
CA TYR A 62 -7.34 -3.35 -0.34
C TYR A 62 -7.89 -4.19 0.80
N ASN A 63 -9.17 -3.98 1.16
CA ASN A 63 -9.91 -4.86 2.06
C ASN A 63 -10.85 -5.79 1.27
N TYR A 64 -11.17 -5.40 0.03
CA TYR A 64 -11.99 -6.13 -0.93
C TYR A 64 -11.35 -6.07 -2.32
N ASP A 65 -11.71 -7.03 -3.19
CA ASP A 65 -11.12 -7.17 -4.53
C ASP A 65 -11.33 -5.95 -5.46
N ASP A 66 -12.28 -5.06 -5.14
CA ASP A 66 -12.66 -3.89 -5.93
C ASP A 66 -12.27 -2.55 -5.27
N ASP A 67 -11.43 -2.57 -4.23
CA ASP A 67 -10.88 -1.38 -3.57
C ASP A 67 -9.79 -0.68 -4.41
N ASP A 68 -10.05 -0.47 -5.71
CA ASP A 68 -9.10 0.08 -6.70
C ASP A 68 -8.54 1.46 -6.32
N PHE A 69 -9.21 2.17 -5.41
CA PHE A 69 -8.74 3.42 -4.85
C PHE A 69 -7.45 3.29 -4.01
N ALA A 70 -7.12 2.09 -3.54
CA ALA A 70 -5.95 1.82 -2.72
C ALA A 70 -4.65 1.67 -3.55
N THR A 71 -4.76 1.56 -4.89
CA THR A 71 -3.59 1.63 -5.77
C THR A 71 -3.02 3.04 -5.81
N HIS A 72 -1.70 3.14 -5.66
CA HIS A 72 -0.97 4.41 -5.71
C HIS A 72 0.04 4.43 -6.85
N GLY A 73 0.13 5.58 -7.52
CA GLY A 73 1.11 5.83 -8.57
C GLY A 73 2.27 6.69 -8.06
N CYS A 74 3.48 6.41 -8.53
CA CYS A 74 4.68 7.20 -8.29
C CYS A 74 5.67 7.05 -9.46
N ASP A 75 6.70 7.89 -9.48
CA ASP A 75 7.90 7.70 -10.30
C ASP A 75 8.75 6.57 -9.71
N SER A 76 9.28 5.68 -10.56
CA SER A 76 10.07 4.52 -10.20
C SER A 76 11.43 4.87 -9.59
N ASP A 77 11.87 6.14 -9.69
CA ASP A 77 13.02 6.69 -8.96
C ASP A 77 12.69 7.00 -7.48
N THR A 78 11.86 6.17 -6.82
CA THR A 78 11.54 6.22 -5.38
C THR A 78 11.95 4.92 -4.68
N SER A 79 12.26 5.02 -3.39
CA SER A 79 12.37 3.88 -2.50
C SER A 79 11.10 3.71 -1.68
N LEU A 80 10.53 2.51 -1.67
CA LEU A 80 9.41 2.14 -0.81
C LEU A 80 9.92 1.35 0.40
N THR A 81 9.61 1.81 1.61
CA THR A 81 9.93 1.09 2.86
C THR A 81 8.66 0.68 3.57
N LEU A 82 8.48 -0.63 3.77
CA LEU A 82 7.37 -1.19 4.55
C LEU A 82 7.79 -1.37 6.02
N PHE A 83 6.99 -0.82 6.91
CA PHE A 83 7.09 -0.99 8.36
C PHE A 83 5.90 -1.81 8.85
N LEU A 84 6.17 -2.83 9.66
CA LEU A 84 5.17 -3.49 10.51
C LEU A 84 5.26 -2.80 11.87
N CYS A 85 4.14 -2.25 12.35
CA CYS A 85 4.15 -1.26 13.44
C CYS A 85 3.90 -1.84 14.84
#